data_AF-D2S8G9-F1
#
_entry.id   AF-D2S8G9-F1
#
_cell.length_a   1.000
_cell.length_b   1.000
_cell.length_c   1.000
_cell.angle_alpha   90.00
_cell.angle_beta   90.00
_cell.angle_gamma   90.00
#
_symmetry.space_group_name_H-M   'P 1'
#
loop_
_entity.id
_entity.type
_entity.pdbx_description
1 polymer ?
#
loop_
_entity_poly.entity_id
_entity_poly.type
_entity_poly.pdbx_seq_one_letter_code
_entity_poly.pdbx_strand_id
1 'polypeptide(L)'
;MSASVSMPLGGVQVGSYDSYEQAQAAVDYLSDQKFAVENVTIIGSDLRQVERVTGRLTWGRVLAAGAAGGAWWGLFVGLLLGIFAARPGAWIGSILTGLLIGLLFGALFAAIGYSASRGRRDFTSTSAVVAGRYDLMCNPAHAEEARAHLARFSLRG
;
A
#
# COMPACT_ATOMS: atom_id res chain seq x y z
N MET A 1 -21.42 10.01 0.17
CA MET A 1 -21.16 10.75 1.41
C MET A 1 -19.79 11.39 1.27
N SER A 2 -19.74 12.65 0.84
CA SER A 2 -18.48 13.39 0.78
C SER A 2 -18.04 13.63 2.22
N ALA A 3 -16.95 13.00 2.64
CA ALA A 3 -16.29 13.41 3.85
C ALA A 3 -15.80 14.84 3.60
N SER A 4 -16.56 15.83 4.06
CA SER A 4 -16.01 17.16 4.31
C SER A 4 -14.97 16.96 5.40
N VAL A 5 -13.73 16.67 4.99
CA VAL A 5 -12.58 16.80 5.87
C VAL A 5 -12.64 18.26 6.29
N SER A 6 -13.13 18.52 7.51
CA SER A 6 -12.95 19.83 8.12
C SER A 6 -11.43 19.98 8.19
N MET A 7 -10.86 20.76 7.27
CA MET A 7 -9.49 21.24 7.43
C MET A 7 -9.41 21.76 8.88
N PRO A 8 -8.38 21.37 9.67
CA PRO A 8 -8.29 21.81 11.04
C PRO A 8 -8.50 23.33 11.06
N LEU A 9 -9.60 23.74 11.70
CA LEU A 9 -10.14 25.08 11.57
C LEU A 9 -9.06 26.10 11.95
N GLY A 10 -8.66 26.94 11.00
CA GLY A 10 -8.08 28.24 11.29
C GLY A 10 -6.56 28.37 11.20
N GLY A 11 -5.82 27.46 10.57
CA GLY A 11 -4.39 27.67 10.34
C GLY A 11 -4.09 28.73 9.26
N VAL A 12 -3.11 29.60 9.50
CA VAL A 12 -2.53 30.51 8.49
C VAL A 12 -1.35 29.82 7.83
N GLN A 13 -1.28 29.83 6.50
CA GLN A 13 -0.13 29.30 5.77
C GLN A 13 1.11 30.13 6.06
N VAL A 14 2.16 29.47 6.55
CA VAL A 14 3.46 30.09 6.89
C VAL A 14 4.59 29.64 5.95
N GLY A 15 4.39 28.55 5.23
CA GLY A 15 5.33 28.04 4.23
C GLY A 15 4.68 26.98 3.35
N SER A 16 5.35 26.65 2.25
CA SER A 16 4.91 25.58 1.38
C SER A 16 6.05 25.00 0.56
N TYR A 17 6.04 23.69 0.40
CA TYR A 17 7.17 22.89 -0.04
C TYR A 17 6.74 21.79 -1.00
N ASP A 18 7.64 21.37 -1.89
CA ASP A 18 7.34 20.37 -2.92
C ASP A 18 7.44 18.93 -2.40
N SER A 19 8.05 18.73 -1.23
CA SER A 19 8.26 17.41 -0.63
C SER A 19 8.00 17.43 0.87
N TYR A 20 7.67 16.26 1.40
CA TYR A 20 7.42 16.10 2.83
C TYR A 20 8.70 16.37 3.64
N GLU A 21 9.84 15.96 3.12
CA GLU A 21 11.15 16.13 3.74
C GLU A 21 11.51 17.61 3.90
N GLN A 22 11.20 18.45 2.91
CA GLN A 22 11.39 19.90 3.01
C GLN A 22 10.46 20.54 4.04
N ALA A 23 9.19 20.13 4.06
CA ALA A 23 8.23 20.61 5.06
C ALA A 23 8.66 20.18 6.47
N GLN A 24 9.15 18.96 6.63
CA GLN A 24 9.68 18.45 7.90
C GLN A 24 10.92 19.23 8.33
N ALA A 25 11.88 19.47 7.43
CA ALA A 25 13.08 20.25 7.74
C ALA A 25 12.75 21.68 8.21
N ALA A 26 11.69 22.28 7.66
CA ALA A 26 11.19 23.58 8.12
C ALA A 26 10.58 23.52 9.53
N VAL A 27 9.85 22.44 9.87
CA VAL A 27 9.33 22.23 11.24
C VAL A 27 10.47 21.95 12.22
N ASP A 28 11.45 21.15 11.82
CA ASP A 28 12.65 20.85 12.63
C ASP A 28 13.41 22.15 12.93
N TYR A 29 13.59 23.02 11.93
CA TYR A 29 14.19 24.33 12.13
C TYR A 29 13.39 25.21 13.10
N LEU A 30 12.05 25.22 13.01
CA LEU A 30 11.21 25.93 13.99
C LEU A 30 11.44 25.38 15.40
N SER A 31 11.52 24.06 15.56
CA SER A 31 11.81 23.42 16.84
C SER A 31 13.17 23.83 17.42
N ASP A 32 14.21 23.89 16.57
CA ASP A 32 15.55 24.34 16.96
C ASP A 32 15.56 25.79 17.45
N GLN A 33 14.72 26.64 16.86
CA GLN A 33 14.52 28.03 17.29
C GLN A 33 13.63 28.16 18.54
N LYS A 34 13.26 27.05 19.19
CA LYS A 34 12.36 26.99 20.37
C LYS A 34 10.95 27.50 20.11
N PHE A 35 10.51 27.47 18.85
CA PHE A 35 9.13 27.73 18.50
C PHE A 35 8.22 26.59 18.97
N ALA A 36 7.01 26.92 19.42
CA ALA A 36 5.99 25.97 19.86
C ALA A 36 5.37 25.21 18.66
N VAL A 37 6.09 24.20 18.16
CA VAL A 37 5.74 23.40 16.97
C VAL A 37 4.42 22.63 17.07
N GLU A 38 3.86 22.46 18.27
CA GLU A 38 2.51 21.95 18.49
C GLU A 38 1.43 22.83 17.83
N ASN A 39 1.76 24.08 17.50
CA ASN A 39 0.89 25.00 16.76
C ASN A 39 1.01 24.86 15.24
N VAL A 40 1.85 23.95 14.73
CA VAL A 40 2.11 23.75 13.30
C VAL A 40 1.46 22.47 12.80
N THR A 41 0.94 22.50 11.58
CA THR A 41 0.36 21.35 10.90
C THR A 41 0.87 21.28 9.46
N ILE A 42 1.39 20.12 9.06
CA ILE A 42 1.73 19.84 7.65
C ILE A 42 0.48 19.33 6.95
N ILE A 43 0.04 20.00 5.89
CA ILE A 43 -1.10 19.61 5.06
C ILE A 43 -0.59 19.24 3.67
N GLY A 44 -0.78 17.97 3.27
CA GLY A 44 -0.60 17.56 1.89
C GLY A 44 -1.74 18.07 1.02
N SER A 45 -1.44 18.95 0.06
CA SER A 45 -2.38 19.47 -0.93
C SER A 45 -2.17 18.81 -2.29
N ASP A 46 -3.11 19.04 -3.20
CA ASP A 46 -3.11 18.47 -4.55
C ASP A 46 -2.92 16.95 -4.56
N LEU A 47 -3.72 16.23 -3.77
CA LEU A 47 -3.66 14.77 -3.71
C LEU A 47 -3.90 14.17 -5.10
N ARG A 48 -2.89 13.49 -5.61
CA ARG A 48 -2.92 12.73 -6.87
C ARG A 48 -3.04 11.26 -6.53
N GLN A 49 -4.09 10.63 -7.05
CA GLN A 49 -4.18 9.18 -7.04
C GLN A 49 -3.38 8.64 -8.22
N VAL A 50 -2.30 7.92 -7.92
CA VAL A 50 -1.44 7.30 -8.92
C VAL A 50 -1.74 5.81 -8.97
N GLU A 51 -2.26 5.36 -10.11
CA GLU A 51 -2.49 3.94 -10.38
C GLU A 51 -1.32 3.40 -11.20
N ARG A 52 -0.46 2.57 -10.58
CA ARG A 52 0.67 1.97 -11.28
C ARG A 52 0.25 0.62 -11.86
N VAL A 53 0.19 0.55 -13.19
CA VAL A 53 -0.06 -0.69 -13.93
C VAL A 53 1.19 -1.58 -13.82
N THR A 54 1.09 -2.69 -13.09
CA THR A 54 2.22 -3.61 -12.83
C THR A 54 2.34 -4.71 -13.88
N GLY A 55 1.29 -4.97 -14.65
CA GLY A 55 1.35 -5.93 -15.75
C GLY A 55 -0.01 -6.36 -16.25
N ARG A 56 0.01 -7.23 -17.28
CA ARG A 56 -1.19 -7.85 -17.85
C ARG A 56 -1.56 -9.07 -17.03
N LEU A 57 -2.83 -9.20 -16.69
CA LEU A 57 -3.36 -10.41 -16.08
C LEU A 57 -3.64 -11.41 -17.22
N THR A 58 -2.79 -12.44 -17.36
CA THR A 58 -2.94 -13.47 -18.40
C THR A 58 -3.46 -14.78 -17.82
N TRP A 59 -4.18 -15.54 -18.62
CA TRP A 59 -4.66 -16.89 -18.26
C TRP A 59 -3.52 -17.78 -17.72
N GLY A 60 -2.35 -17.74 -18.37
CA GLY A 60 -1.19 -18.51 -17.92
C GLY A 60 -0.75 -18.15 -16.50
N ARG A 61 -0.70 -16.87 -16.15
CA ARG A 61 -0.31 -16.42 -14.81
C ARG A 61 -1.34 -16.80 -13.74
N VAL A 62 -2.63 -16.72 -14.07
CA VAL A 62 -3.71 -17.06 -13.15
C VAL A 62 -3.78 -18.56 -12.90
N LEU A 63 -3.73 -19.37 -13.96
CA LEU A 63 -3.71 -20.83 -13.84
C LEU A 63 -2.46 -21.31 -13.10
N ALA A 64 -1.28 -20.74 -13.40
CA ALA A 64 -0.06 -21.09 -12.70
C ALA A 64 -0.11 -20.74 -11.20
N ALA A 65 -0.61 -19.55 -10.84
CA ALA A 65 -0.77 -19.15 -9.45
C ALA A 65 -1.78 -20.04 -8.70
N GLY A 66 -2.91 -20.36 -9.34
CA GLY A 66 -3.92 -21.28 -8.81
C GLY A 66 -3.39 -22.71 -8.64
N ALA A 67 -2.71 -23.23 -9.65
CA ALA A 67 -2.08 -24.53 -9.64
C ALA A 67 -1.02 -24.64 -8.53
N ALA A 68 -0.20 -23.59 -8.33
CA ALA A 68 0.80 -23.56 -7.26
C ALA A 68 0.16 -23.57 -5.86
N GLY A 69 -0.88 -22.75 -5.64
CA GLY A 69 -1.62 -22.74 -4.38
C GLY A 69 -2.34 -24.06 -4.10
N GLY A 70 -2.95 -24.65 -5.14
CA GLY A 70 -3.59 -25.95 -5.05
C GLY A 70 -2.60 -27.10 -4.84
N ALA A 71 -1.44 -27.06 -5.48
CA ALA A 71 -0.36 -28.01 -5.27
C ALA A 71 0.15 -27.98 -3.84
N TRP A 72 0.28 -26.79 -3.22
CA TRP A 72 0.67 -26.67 -1.81
C TRP A 72 -0.36 -27.32 -0.88
N TRP A 73 -1.65 -27.04 -1.09
CA TRP A 73 -2.73 -27.68 -0.33
C TRP A 73 -2.81 -29.19 -0.57
N GLY A 74 -2.67 -29.63 -1.81
CA GLY A 74 -2.67 -31.03 -2.20
C GLY A 74 -1.49 -31.80 -1.63
N LEU A 75 -0.30 -31.18 -1.60
CA LEU A 75 0.88 -31.71 -0.96
C LEU A 75 0.66 -31.88 0.55
N PHE A 76 0.10 -30.85 1.20
CA PHE A 76 -0.22 -30.89 2.62
C PHE A 76 -1.20 -32.03 2.95
N VAL A 77 -2.31 -32.14 2.22
CA VAL A 77 -3.29 -33.22 2.39
C VAL A 77 -2.66 -34.59 2.09
N GLY A 78 -1.87 -34.70 1.02
CA GLY A 78 -1.18 -35.93 0.64
C GLY A 78 -0.18 -36.39 1.70
N LEU A 79 0.54 -35.46 2.34
CA LEU A 79 1.43 -35.75 3.47
C LEU A 79 0.66 -36.25 4.69
N LEU A 80 -0.45 -35.59 5.05
CA LEU A 80 -1.30 -36.04 6.16
C LEU A 80 -1.83 -37.45 5.92
N LEU A 81 -2.40 -37.72 4.74
CA LEU A 81 -2.87 -39.06 4.37
C LEU A 81 -1.73 -40.09 4.33
N GLY A 82 -0.54 -39.67 3.90
CA GLY A 82 0.66 -40.50 3.90
C GLY A 82 1.11 -40.94 5.30
N ILE A 83 0.99 -40.06 6.31
CA ILE A 83 1.32 -40.37 7.71
C ILE A 83 0.37 -41.44 8.28
N PHE A 84 -0.91 -41.38 7.91
CA PHE A 84 -1.92 -42.36 8.35
C PHE A 84 -2.00 -43.61 7.44
N ALA A 85 -1.11 -43.74 6.45
CA ALA A 85 -1.12 -44.87 5.53
C ALA A 85 -0.60 -46.15 6.22
N ALA A 86 -1.48 -47.13 6.38
CA ALA A 86 -1.16 -48.41 7.04
C ALA A 86 -0.21 -49.33 6.26
N ARG A 87 0.09 -49.03 4.98
CA ARG A 87 0.89 -49.90 4.10
C ARG A 87 2.27 -49.30 3.85
N PRO A 88 3.37 -50.05 4.09
CA PRO A 88 4.72 -49.61 3.77
C PRO A 88 4.84 -49.22 2.30
N GLY A 89 5.37 -48.02 2.02
CA GLY A 89 5.55 -47.49 0.65
C GLY A 89 4.34 -46.77 0.04
N ALA A 90 3.15 -46.81 0.65
CA ALA A 90 1.96 -46.12 0.13
C ALA A 90 2.01 -44.58 0.32
N TRP A 91 2.89 -44.09 1.19
CA TRP A 91 3.02 -42.65 1.50
C TRP A 91 3.38 -41.80 0.28
N ILE A 92 4.26 -42.28 -0.60
CA ILE A 92 4.61 -41.61 -1.87
C ILE A 92 3.40 -41.54 -2.81
N GLY A 93 2.60 -42.59 -2.87
CA GLY A 93 1.37 -42.62 -3.66
C GLY A 93 0.35 -41.58 -3.18
N SER A 94 0.17 -41.45 -1.87
CA SER A 94 -0.72 -40.45 -1.26
C SER A 94 -0.26 -39.02 -1.55
N ILE A 95 1.05 -38.77 -1.46
CA ILE A 95 1.65 -37.45 -1.76
C ILE A 95 1.45 -37.09 -3.24
N LEU A 96 1.80 -37.98 -4.16
CA LEU A 96 1.65 -37.74 -5.59
C LEU A 96 0.19 -37.53 -5.99
N THR A 97 -0.71 -38.33 -5.45
CA THR A 97 -2.14 -38.21 -5.71
C THR A 97 -2.69 -36.90 -5.17
N GLY A 98 -2.35 -36.54 -3.92
CA GLY A 98 -2.72 -35.27 -3.31
C GLY A 98 -2.20 -34.08 -4.12
N LEU A 99 -0.95 -34.12 -4.56
CA LEU A 99 -0.34 -33.08 -5.37
C LEU A 99 -1.05 -32.91 -6.72
N LEU A 100 -1.31 -34.01 -7.44
CA LEU A 100 -1.97 -33.97 -8.75
C LEU A 100 -3.41 -33.45 -8.65
N ILE A 101 -4.17 -33.94 -7.66
CA ILE A 101 -5.53 -33.47 -7.39
C ILE A 101 -5.49 -31.99 -7.01
N GLY A 102 -4.59 -31.60 -6.12
CA GLY A 102 -4.41 -30.21 -5.71
C GLY A 102 -4.09 -29.28 -6.88
N LEU A 103 -3.21 -29.71 -7.79
CA LEU A 103 -2.83 -28.95 -8.98
C LEU A 103 -4.01 -28.77 -9.93
N LEU A 104 -4.78 -29.85 -10.19
CA LEU A 104 -5.98 -29.82 -11.03
C LEU A 104 -7.07 -28.93 -10.45
N PHE A 105 -7.42 -29.13 -9.19
CA PHE A 105 -8.47 -28.35 -8.52
C PHE A 105 -8.04 -26.90 -8.33
N GLY A 106 -6.79 -26.62 -7.95
CA GLY A 106 -6.27 -25.27 -7.82
C GLY A 106 -6.30 -24.48 -9.13
N ALA A 107 -5.90 -25.12 -10.24
CA ALA A 107 -6.03 -24.52 -11.57
C ALA A 107 -7.50 -24.29 -11.95
N LEU A 108 -8.39 -25.26 -11.68
CA LEU A 108 -9.82 -25.16 -11.98
C LEU A 108 -10.50 -24.04 -11.19
N PHE A 109 -10.28 -23.95 -9.87
CA PHE A 109 -10.85 -22.89 -9.04
C PHE A 109 -10.32 -21.51 -9.45
N ALA A 110 -9.03 -21.40 -9.79
CA ALA A 110 -8.48 -20.16 -10.33
C ALA A 110 -9.09 -19.81 -11.70
N ALA A 111 -9.34 -20.79 -12.57
CA ALA A 111 -10.02 -20.58 -13.84
C ALA A 111 -11.45 -20.06 -13.64
N ILE A 112 -12.20 -20.66 -12.69
CA ILE A 112 -13.57 -20.25 -12.36
C ILE A 112 -13.57 -18.82 -11.79
N GLY A 113 -12.73 -18.53 -10.79
CA GLY A 113 -12.61 -17.20 -10.20
C GLY A 113 -12.16 -16.14 -11.21
N TYR A 114 -11.26 -16.50 -12.12
CA TYR A 114 -10.85 -15.63 -13.21
C TYR A 114 -12.00 -15.38 -14.18
N SER A 115 -12.74 -16.41 -14.60
CA SER A 115 -13.88 -16.24 -15.51
C SER A 115 -14.98 -15.35 -14.92
N ALA A 116 -15.23 -15.44 -13.61
CA ALA A 116 -16.21 -14.60 -12.91
C ALA A 116 -15.75 -13.14 -12.74
N SER A 117 -14.45 -12.88 -12.76
CA SER A 117 -13.84 -11.54 -12.67
C SER A 117 -13.44 -10.97 -14.04
N ARG A 118 -13.41 -11.80 -15.08
CA ARG A 118 -13.03 -11.47 -16.46
C ARG A 118 -14.00 -10.43 -17.01
N GLY A 119 -13.45 -9.34 -17.53
CA GLY A 119 -14.21 -8.25 -18.15
C GLY A 119 -14.25 -6.94 -17.37
N ARG A 120 -13.68 -6.87 -16.15
CA ARG A 120 -13.58 -5.60 -15.41
C ARG A 120 -12.18 -4.99 -15.30
N ARG A 121 -11.10 -5.78 -15.34
CA ARG A 121 -9.70 -5.27 -15.31
C ARG A 121 -8.70 -6.26 -15.94
N ASP A 122 -8.16 -5.95 -17.11
CA ASP A 122 -7.10 -6.74 -17.77
C ASP A 122 -5.67 -6.42 -17.27
N PHE A 123 -5.59 -5.70 -16.16
CA PHE A 123 -4.35 -5.18 -15.59
C PHE A 123 -4.32 -5.39 -14.09
N THR A 124 -3.16 -5.77 -13.57
CA THR A 124 -2.88 -5.66 -12.15
C THR A 124 -2.41 -4.24 -11.88
N SER A 125 -3.03 -3.56 -10.92
CA SER A 125 -2.63 -2.21 -10.52
C SER A 125 -2.48 -2.09 -9.02
N THR A 126 -1.53 -1.25 -8.61
CA THR A 126 -1.40 -0.79 -7.23
C THR A 126 -1.84 0.66 -7.18
N SER A 127 -2.79 0.98 -6.31
CA SER A 127 -3.27 2.35 -6.11
C SER A 127 -2.54 2.99 -4.94
N ALA A 128 -1.94 4.15 -5.16
CA ALA A 128 -1.36 4.98 -4.11
C ALA A 128 -1.93 6.40 -4.20
N VAL A 129 -2.06 7.08 -3.07
CA VAL A 129 -2.39 8.50 -3.00
C VAL A 129 -1.14 9.25 -2.59
N VAL A 130 -0.74 10.23 -3.39
CA VAL A 130 0.49 11.02 -3.18
C VAL A 130 0.11 12.51 -3.20
N ALA A 131 0.64 13.30 -2.27
CA ALA A 131 0.43 14.75 -2.28
C ALA A 131 1.32 15.41 -3.35
N GLY A 132 0.78 16.40 -4.05
CA GLY A 132 1.55 17.19 -5.02
C GLY A 132 2.40 18.27 -4.35
N ARG A 133 1.99 18.72 -3.16
CA ARG A 133 2.64 19.78 -2.40
C ARG A 133 2.32 19.64 -0.91
N TYR A 134 3.14 20.24 -0.07
CA TYR A 134 3.01 20.22 1.39
C TYR A 134 3.00 21.64 1.94
N ASP A 135 1.86 22.05 2.47
CA ASP A 135 1.66 23.36 3.07
C ASP A 135 1.87 23.30 4.59
N LEU A 136 2.67 24.22 5.13
CA LEU A 136 2.78 24.43 6.58
C LEU A 136 1.75 25.45 7.03
N MET A 137 0.82 25.00 7.86
CA MET A 137 -0.18 25.83 8.51
C MET A 137 0.20 26.04 9.97
N CYS A 138 0.01 27.25 10.47
CA CYS A 138 0.24 27.59 11.88
C CYS A 138 -0.99 28.25 12.51
N ASN A 139 -1.21 28.06 13.80
CA ASN A 139 -2.20 28.83 14.57
C ASN A 139 -1.99 30.36 14.33
N PRO A 140 -3.05 31.14 14.02
CA PRO A 140 -2.94 32.56 13.71
C PRO A 140 -2.18 33.38 14.76
N ALA A 141 -2.29 33.00 16.04
CA ALA A 141 -1.63 33.70 17.14
C ALA A 141 -0.08 33.65 17.06
N HIS A 142 0.47 32.62 16.43
CA HIS A 142 1.93 32.40 16.33
C HIS A 142 2.45 32.43 14.89
N ALA A 143 1.58 32.73 13.90
CA ALA A 143 1.91 32.62 12.49
C ALA A 143 2.98 33.62 12.03
N GLU A 144 2.99 34.84 12.57
CA GLU A 144 3.99 35.85 12.22
C GLU A 144 5.38 35.51 12.76
N GLU A 145 5.46 34.96 13.98
CA GLU A 145 6.72 34.47 14.55
C GLU A 145 7.27 33.30 13.72
N ALA A 146 6.42 32.33 13.38
CA ALA A 146 6.81 31.21 12.51
C ALA A 146 7.33 31.69 11.15
N ARG A 147 6.64 32.64 10.50
CA ARG A 147 7.08 33.25 9.23
C ARG A 147 8.44 33.94 9.37
N ALA A 148 8.66 34.66 10.47
CA ALA A 148 9.93 35.33 10.72
C ALA A 148 11.10 34.33 10.84
N HIS A 149 10.88 33.20 11.52
CA HIS A 149 11.88 32.12 11.57
C HIS A 149 12.08 31.48 10.19
N LEU A 150 11.01 31.12 9.49
CA LEU A 150 11.09 30.47 8.17
C LEU A 150 11.71 31.38 7.10
N ALA A 151 11.52 32.70 7.19
CA ALA A 151 12.21 33.66 6.33
C ALA A 151 13.74 33.65 6.55
N ARG A 152 14.21 33.43 7.78
CA ARG A 152 15.65 33.25 8.05
C ARG A 152 16.16 31.91 7.55
N PHE A 153 15.33 30.87 7.61
CA PHE A 153 15.65 29.54 7.08
C PHE A 153 15.82 29.56 5.56
N SER A 154 14.93 30.23 4.84
CA SER A 154 15.00 30.31 3.36
C SER A 154 16.20 31.11 2.85
N LEU A 155 16.76 32.02 3.66
CA LEU A 155 17.98 32.78 3.32
C LEU A 155 19.28 32.00 3.54
N ARG A 156 19.23 30.82 4.17
CA ARG A 156 20.39 29.96 4.43
C ARG A 156 20.57 28.82 3.42
N GLY A 157 19.55 28.55 2.60
CA GLY A 157 19.60 27.63 1.46
C GLY A 157 19.85 28.38 0.17
#